data_AF-A5D205-F1
#
_entry.id   AF-A5D205-F1
#
_cell.length_a   1.000
_cell.length_b   1.000
_cell.length_c   1.000
_cell.angle_alpha   90.00
_cell.angle_beta   90.00
_cell.angle_gamma   90.00
#
_symmetry.space_group_name_H-M   'P 1'
#
loop_
_entity.id
_entity.type
_entity.pdbx_description
1 polymer ?
#
loop_
_entity_poly.entity_id
_entity_poly.type
_entity_poly.pdbx_seq_one_letter_code
_entity_poly.pdbx_strand_id
1 'polypeptide(L)'
;MEKINWRELLEKEIDFIREALVEAYTDACGEQANSGFLHGVKMDFEGNVYHYLISPDKTPSDVWNHKAIEIARIAEFNPLNDKDENEEILIYLKNEELQAFTQFLKDKRPSLYQLRLWKPEIADRVEKKYIENYVANTAYEWASKILNEAIERFSVSVE
;
A
#
# COMPACT_ATOMS: atom_id res chain seq x y z
N MET A 1 -18.53 -30.64 10.12
CA MET A 1 -18.17 -29.23 9.92
C MET A 1 -18.77 -28.84 8.58
N GLU A 2 -19.66 -27.85 8.55
CA GLU A 2 -20.30 -27.42 7.30
C GLU A 2 -19.24 -26.86 6.34
N LYS A 3 -19.42 -27.12 5.04
CA LYS A 3 -18.53 -26.61 4.00
C LYS A 3 -18.79 -25.11 3.86
N ILE A 4 -17.87 -24.27 4.31
CA ILE A 4 -17.99 -22.81 4.21
C ILE A 4 -17.88 -22.42 2.73
N ASN A 5 -18.86 -21.66 2.24
CA ASN A 5 -18.83 -21.06 0.91
C ASN A 5 -18.07 -19.73 0.97
N TRP A 6 -16.74 -19.79 0.94
CA TRP A 6 -15.89 -18.59 1.01
C TRP A 6 -16.18 -17.57 -0.08
N ARG A 7 -16.56 -18.03 -1.28
CA ARG A 7 -16.92 -17.13 -2.38
C ARG A 7 -18.13 -16.27 -2.03
N GLU A 8 -19.19 -16.89 -1.54
CA GLU A 8 -20.41 -16.17 -1.17
C GLU A 8 -20.16 -15.17 -0.03
N LEU A 9 -19.31 -15.54 0.94
CA LEU A 9 -18.89 -14.61 1.99
C LEU A 9 -18.08 -13.42 1.42
N LEU A 10 -17.13 -13.69 0.51
CA LEU A 10 -16.34 -12.62 -0.13
C LEU A 10 -17.24 -11.69 -0.96
N GLU A 11 -18.19 -12.24 -1.72
CA GLU A 11 -19.14 -11.48 -2.53
C GLU A 11 -20.10 -10.64 -1.66
N LYS A 12 -20.47 -11.13 -0.47
CA LYS A 12 -21.31 -10.40 0.49
C LYS A 12 -20.58 -9.23 1.15
N GLU A 13 -19.28 -9.36 1.39
CA GLU A 13 -18.48 -8.40 2.16
C GLU A 13 -17.52 -7.57 1.28
N ILE A 14 -17.81 -7.46 -0.03
CA ILE A 14 -16.95 -6.78 -1.04
C ILE A 14 -16.44 -5.41 -0.59
N ASP A 15 -17.32 -4.58 -0.06
CA ASP A 15 -16.97 -3.19 0.26
C ASP A 15 -16.03 -3.12 1.47
N PHE A 16 -16.28 -3.92 2.52
CA PHE A 16 -15.40 -4.00 3.69
C PHE A 16 -14.04 -4.60 3.34
N ILE A 17 -14.01 -5.62 2.48
CA ILE A 17 -12.75 -6.20 2.01
C ILE A 17 -11.95 -5.16 1.22
N ARG A 18 -12.60 -4.44 0.31
CA ARG A 18 -11.95 -3.43 -0.51
C ARG A 18 -11.40 -2.29 0.36
N GLU A 19 -12.16 -1.83 1.33
CA GLU A 19 -11.73 -0.80 2.28
C GLU A 19 -10.49 -1.26 3.06
N ALA A 20 -10.51 -2.47 3.63
CA ALA A 20 -9.36 -3.03 4.34
C ALA A 20 -8.13 -3.23 3.43
N LEU A 21 -8.34 -3.57 2.16
CA LEU A 21 -7.24 -3.65 1.17
C LEU A 21 -6.66 -2.27 0.86
N VAL A 22 -7.49 -1.23 0.71
CA VAL A 22 -7.02 0.15 0.52
C VAL A 22 -6.22 0.61 1.73
N GLU A 23 -6.68 0.32 2.94
CA GLU A 23 -5.96 0.61 4.18
C GLU A 23 -4.63 -0.13 4.24
N ALA A 24 -4.61 -1.43 3.95
CA ALA A 24 -3.39 -2.22 3.93
C ALA A 24 -2.36 -1.71 2.92
N TYR A 25 -2.79 -1.30 1.73
CA TYR A 25 -1.92 -0.71 0.72
C TYR A 25 -1.39 0.66 1.14
N THR A 26 -2.25 1.48 1.74
CA THR A 26 -1.90 2.81 2.25
C THR A 26 -0.84 2.70 3.34
N ASP A 27 -1.03 1.81 4.30
CA ASP A 27 -0.09 1.63 5.41
C ASP A 27 1.22 0.99 4.98
N ALA A 28 1.20 0.12 3.96
CA ALA A 28 2.41 -0.42 3.35
C ALA A 28 3.20 0.63 2.56
N CYS A 29 2.55 1.71 2.12
CA CYS A 29 3.16 2.76 1.32
C CYS A 29 3.71 3.87 2.23
N GLY A 30 5.02 3.93 2.43
CA GLY A 30 5.59 4.85 3.42
C GLY A 30 7.03 5.25 3.21
N GLU A 31 7.41 6.33 3.90
CA GLU A 31 8.75 6.93 3.88
C GLU A 31 9.84 5.96 4.38
N GLN A 32 9.49 5.12 5.36
CA GLN A 32 10.39 4.14 6.01
C GLN A 32 10.13 2.69 5.58
N ALA A 33 9.51 2.49 4.41
CA ALA A 33 9.24 1.18 3.91
C ALA A 33 10.53 0.34 3.83
N ASN A 34 10.62 -0.67 4.70
CA ASN A 34 11.70 -1.64 4.90
C ASN A 34 11.76 -2.13 6.36
N SER A 35 10.68 -1.97 7.15
CA SER A 35 10.61 -2.52 8.51
C SER A 35 10.69 -4.05 8.53
N GLY A 36 10.53 -4.68 7.36
CA GLY A 36 10.50 -6.12 7.18
C GLY A 36 9.16 -6.73 7.55
N PHE A 37 8.11 -5.93 7.74
CA PHE A 37 6.75 -6.40 7.97
C PHE A 37 5.90 -6.39 6.68
N LEU A 38 4.82 -7.17 6.72
CA LEU A 38 3.80 -7.23 5.68
C LEU A 38 2.47 -6.74 6.26
N HIS A 39 1.76 -5.91 5.52
CA HIS A 39 0.37 -5.56 5.79
C HIS A 39 -0.52 -6.56 5.07
N GLY A 40 -1.45 -7.17 5.79
CA GLY A 40 -2.32 -8.22 5.24
C GLY A 40 -3.78 -8.01 5.58
N VAL A 41 -4.64 -8.61 4.78
CA VAL A 41 -6.09 -8.63 4.98
C VAL A 41 -6.55 -10.07 5.05
N LYS A 42 -7.36 -10.39 6.05
CA LYS A 42 -7.98 -11.71 6.23
C LYS A 42 -9.46 -11.57 6.55
N MET A 43 -10.20 -12.64 6.33
CA MET A 43 -11.62 -12.72 6.67
C MET A 43 -11.90 -14.04 7.39
N ASP A 44 -12.68 -13.98 8.46
CA ASP A 44 -13.11 -15.18 9.19
C ASP A 44 -14.41 -15.80 8.61
N PHE A 45 -14.85 -16.93 9.16
CA PHE A 45 -16.06 -17.61 8.71
C PHE A 45 -17.37 -16.88 9.06
N GLU A 46 -17.31 -15.85 9.90
CA GLU A 46 -18.46 -14.99 10.23
C GLU A 46 -18.57 -13.81 9.25
N GLY A 47 -17.59 -13.63 8.36
CA GLY A 47 -17.51 -12.52 7.42
C GLY A 47 -16.82 -11.29 7.99
N ASN A 48 -16.22 -11.37 9.19
CA ASN A 48 -15.48 -10.24 9.73
C ASN A 48 -14.15 -10.08 8.99
N VAL A 49 -13.87 -8.86 8.53
CA VAL A 49 -12.65 -8.51 7.80
C VAL A 49 -11.65 -7.85 8.76
N TYR A 50 -10.39 -8.26 8.67
CA TYR A 50 -9.31 -7.76 9.52
C TYR A 50 -8.11 -7.36 8.69
N HIS A 51 -7.64 -6.13 8.91
CA HIS A 51 -6.29 -5.71 8.55
C HIS A 51 -5.31 -6.07 9.68
N TYR A 52 -4.11 -6.52 9.31
CA TYR A 52 -3.09 -6.92 10.29
C TYR A 52 -1.66 -6.69 9.77
N LEU A 53 -0.71 -6.62 10.70
CA LEU A 53 0.73 -6.53 10.43
C LEU A 53 1.42 -7.83 10.85
N ILE A 54 2.27 -8.39 10.00
CA ILE A 54 2.95 -9.67 10.29
C ILE A 54 4.38 -9.71 9.74
N SER A 55 5.25 -10.51 10.36
CA SER A 55 6.56 -10.83 9.80
C SER A 55 6.41 -11.76 8.56
N PRO A 56 7.31 -11.72 7.57
CA PRO A 56 7.12 -12.38 6.28
C PRO A 56 7.15 -13.91 6.37
N ASP A 57 7.80 -14.42 7.40
CA ASP A 57 7.96 -15.84 7.73
C ASP A 57 6.79 -16.41 8.56
N LYS A 58 5.79 -15.59 8.90
CA LYS A 58 4.68 -15.98 9.77
C LYS A 58 3.36 -16.01 9.01
N THR A 59 2.42 -16.78 9.56
CA THR A 59 1.03 -16.86 9.10
C THR A 59 0.13 -16.58 10.31
N PRO A 60 -0.95 -15.80 10.19
CA PRO A 60 -1.89 -15.60 11.28
C PRO A 60 -2.42 -16.94 11.81
N SER A 61 -2.51 -17.09 13.13
CA SER A 61 -2.88 -18.37 13.77
C SER A 61 -4.26 -18.87 13.35
N ASP A 62 -5.23 -17.98 13.15
CA ASP A 62 -6.57 -18.31 12.67
C ASP A 62 -6.58 -18.74 11.20
N VAL A 63 -5.73 -18.15 10.36
CA VAL A 63 -5.51 -18.61 8.98
C VAL A 63 -4.88 -20.00 8.98
N TRP A 64 -3.85 -20.23 9.81
CA TRP A 64 -3.18 -21.52 9.96
C TRP A 64 -4.14 -22.63 10.44
N ASN A 65 -5.05 -22.29 11.35
CA ASN A 65 -6.04 -23.22 11.89
C ASN A 65 -7.33 -23.29 11.06
N HIS A 66 -7.34 -22.77 9.83
CA HIS A 66 -8.48 -22.78 8.90
C HIS A 66 -9.76 -22.13 9.45
N LYS A 67 -9.63 -21.17 10.37
CA LYS A 67 -10.73 -20.35 10.90
C LYS A 67 -10.91 -19.03 10.14
N ALA A 68 -9.92 -18.66 9.34
CA ALA A 68 -9.95 -17.51 8.46
C ALA A 68 -9.24 -17.83 7.14
N ILE A 69 -9.50 -17.02 6.13
CA ILE A 69 -8.72 -17.01 4.88
C ILE A 69 -7.93 -15.72 4.79
N GLU A 70 -6.70 -15.81 4.32
CA GLU A 70 -5.93 -14.64 3.93
C GLU A 70 -6.36 -14.22 2.52
N ILE A 71 -6.81 -12.97 2.40
CA ILE A 71 -7.21 -12.37 1.13
C ILE A 71 -5.96 -11.89 0.39
N ALA A 72 -5.12 -11.12 1.08
CA ALA A 72 -3.89 -10.60 0.51
C ALA A 72 -2.85 -10.24 1.57
N ARG A 73 -1.61 -10.05 1.12
CA ARG A 73 -0.52 -9.42 1.87
C ARG A 73 0.31 -8.55 0.93
N ILE A 74 0.86 -7.46 1.44
CA ILE A 74 1.73 -6.53 0.73
C ILE A 74 2.90 -6.17 1.62
N ALA A 75 4.11 -6.22 1.06
CA ALA A 75 5.31 -5.74 1.74
C ALA A 75 5.32 -4.22 1.76
N GLU A 76 5.87 -3.63 2.81
CA GLU A 76 6.11 -2.18 2.79
C GLU A 76 6.97 -1.79 1.59
N PHE A 77 6.62 -0.68 0.94
CA PHE A 77 7.35 -0.13 -0.20
C PHE A 77 7.33 1.40 -0.20
N ASN A 78 8.40 2.01 -0.72
CA ASN A 78 8.45 3.45 -0.96
C ASN A 78 8.28 3.69 -2.46
N PRO A 79 7.17 4.31 -2.92
CA PRO A 79 6.90 4.52 -4.34
C PRO A 79 7.87 5.48 -5.03
N LEU A 80 8.78 6.15 -4.30
CA LEU A 80 9.86 6.94 -4.88
C LEU A 80 11.05 6.08 -5.33
N ASN A 81 11.24 4.88 -4.75
CA ASN A 81 12.35 4.00 -5.14
C ASN A 81 12.23 3.50 -6.60
N ASP A 82 10.99 3.42 -7.11
CA ASP A 82 10.69 2.85 -8.44
C ASP A 82 10.47 3.92 -9.53
N LYS A 83 10.60 5.22 -9.20
CA LYS A 83 10.35 6.33 -10.12
C LYS A 83 11.56 7.22 -10.35
N ASP A 84 11.55 7.96 -11.46
CA ASP A 84 12.51 9.05 -11.67
C ASP A 84 12.16 10.21 -10.73
N GLU A 85 12.89 10.32 -9.62
CA GLU A 85 12.67 11.29 -8.55
C GLU A 85 12.58 12.75 -9.05
N ASN A 86 13.20 13.10 -10.19
CA ASN A 86 13.37 14.50 -10.59
C ASN A 86 12.05 15.21 -10.91
N GLU A 87 11.18 14.58 -11.69
CA GLU A 87 9.99 15.25 -12.22
C GLU A 87 8.92 15.36 -11.14
N GLU A 88 8.80 14.30 -10.33
CA GLU A 88 7.79 14.18 -9.29
C GLU A 88 8.04 15.17 -8.15
N ILE A 89 9.29 15.31 -7.65
CA ILE A 89 9.56 16.20 -6.50
C ILE A 89 9.35 17.68 -6.83
N LEU A 90 9.61 18.10 -8.09
CA LEU A 90 9.54 19.50 -8.48
C LEU A 90 8.09 19.99 -8.58
N ILE A 91 7.15 19.11 -8.93
CA ILE A 91 5.71 19.43 -9.04
C ILE A 91 5.12 19.86 -7.69
N TYR A 92 5.67 19.35 -6.58
CA TYR A 92 5.17 19.65 -5.22
C TYR A 92 5.88 20.83 -4.54
N LEU A 93 6.85 21.47 -5.22
CA LEU A 93 7.47 22.71 -4.75
C LEU A 93 6.59 23.92 -5.09
N LYS A 94 6.56 24.91 -4.20
CA LYS A 94 6.00 26.22 -4.53
C LYS A 94 6.95 26.94 -5.50
N ASN A 95 6.45 27.90 -6.27
CA ASN A 95 7.25 28.65 -7.25
C ASN A 95 8.54 29.25 -6.66
N GLU A 96 8.43 29.88 -5.48
CA GLU A 96 9.58 30.48 -4.78
C GLU A 96 10.59 29.42 -4.30
N GLU A 97 10.09 28.28 -3.84
CA GLU A 97 10.92 27.14 -3.40
C GLU A 97 11.63 26.50 -4.59
N LEU A 98 10.94 26.34 -5.71
CA LEU A 98 11.49 25.82 -6.96
C LEU A 98 12.63 26.69 -7.49
N GLN A 99 12.44 28.01 -7.53
CA GLN A 99 13.47 28.94 -7.97
C GLN A 99 14.70 28.90 -7.04
N ALA A 100 14.48 28.94 -5.72
CA ALA A 100 15.56 28.90 -4.74
C ALA A 100 16.29 27.55 -4.76
N PHE A 101 15.57 26.45 -4.95
CA PHE A 101 16.14 25.11 -5.07
C PHE A 101 16.96 24.95 -6.36
N THR A 102 16.46 25.48 -7.49
CA THR A 102 17.20 25.48 -8.77
C THR A 102 18.52 26.22 -8.64
N GLN A 103 18.54 27.36 -7.93
CA GLN A 103 19.76 28.11 -7.64
C GLN A 103 20.72 27.34 -6.71
N PHE A 104 20.20 26.58 -5.75
CA PHE A 104 20.99 25.72 -4.87
C PHE A 104 21.66 24.58 -5.64
N LEU A 105 20.97 23.99 -6.61
CA LEU A 105 21.45 22.81 -7.33
C LEU A 105 22.74 23.08 -8.12
N LYS A 106 22.97 24.29 -8.63
CA LYS A 106 24.19 24.66 -9.40
C LYS A 106 24.58 23.56 -10.39
N ASP A 107 23.64 23.19 -11.27
CA ASP A 107 23.78 22.15 -12.31
C ASP A 107 23.76 20.69 -11.82
N LYS A 108 23.48 20.44 -10.52
CA LYS A 108 23.16 19.10 -10.03
C LYS A 108 21.75 18.67 -10.45
N ARG A 109 21.57 17.36 -10.66
CA ARG A 109 20.26 16.75 -10.88
C ARG A 109 19.40 16.94 -9.61
N PRO A 110 18.16 17.45 -9.74
CA PRO A 110 17.23 17.55 -8.61
C PRO A 110 16.92 16.14 -8.11
N SER A 111 16.95 15.92 -6.80
CA SER A 111 16.52 14.65 -6.20
C SER A 111 16.00 14.91 -4.79
N LEU A 112 15.28 13.95 -4.21
CA LEU A 112 14.80 14.11 -2.83
C LEU A 112 15.98 14.25 -1.87
N TYR A 113 17.10 13.57 -2.16
CA TYR A 113 18.36 13.73 -1.45
C TYR A 113 18.89 15.17 -1.51
N GLN A 114 18.97 15.79 -2.70
CA GLN A 114 19.41 17.18 -2.82
C GLN A 114 18.45 18.14 -2.11
N LEU A 115 17.14 17.88 -2.20
CA LEU A 115 16.12 18.68 -1.53
C LEU A 115 16.28 18.61 0.00
N ARG A 116 16.57 17.42 0.53
CA ARG A 116 16.82 17.21 1.96
C ARG A 116 18.12 17.83 2.44
N LEU A 117 19.18 17.85 1.62
CA LEU A 117 20.41 18.58 1.91
C LEU A 117 20.20 20.11 1.97
N TRP A 118 19.30 20.63 1.14
CA TRP A 118 19.00 22.06 1.10
C TRP A 118 18.09 22.48 2.25
N LYS A 119 16.92 21.83 2.35
CA LYS A 119 15.85 22.14 3.30
C LYS A 119 15.04 20.88 3.67
N PRO A 120 15.37 20.22 4.79
CA PRO A 120 14.71 19.00 5.24
C PRO A 120 13.19 19.14 5.35
N GLU A 121 12.70 20.27 5.88
CA GLU A 121 11.28 20.52 6.07
C GLU A 121 10.48 20.59 4.76
N ILE A 122 11.13 21.02 3.67
CA ILE A 122 10.52 21.03 2.34
C ILE A 122 10.55 19.62 1.75
N ALA A 123 11.64 18.88 1.96
CA ALA A 123 11.76 17.49 1.51
C ALA A 123 10.68 16.61 2.14
N ASP A 124 10.49 16.67 3.46
CA ASP A 124 9.46 15.91 4.17
C ASP A 124 8.05 16.26 3.65
N ARG A 125 7.78 17.55 3.40
CA ARG A 125 6.50 18.01 2.85
C ARG A 125 6.26 17.49 1.43
N VAL A 126 7.29 17.50 0.59
CA VAL A 126 7.20 17.05 -0.81
C VAL A 126 7.00 15.54 -0.87
N GLU A 127 7.79 14.78 -0.10
CA GLU A 127 7.67 13.33 0.00
C GLU A 127 6.28 12.92 0.47
N LYS A 128 5.79 13.52 1.57
CA LYS A 128 4.44 13.27 2.07
C LYS A 128 3.35 13.52 1.01
N LYS A 129 3.41 14.66 0.31
CA LYS A 129 2.43 14.98 -0.74
C LYS A 129 2.48 14.01 -1.91
N TYR A 130 3.68 13.57 -2.28
CA TYR A 130 3.85 12.57 -3.32
C TYR A 130 3.23 11.24 -2.91
N ILE A 131 3.52 10.74 -1.71
CA ILE A 131 2.96 9.48 -1.18
C ILE A 131 1.43 9.56 -1.09
N GLU A 132 0.88 10.64 -0.52
CA GLU A 132 -0.58 10.87 -0.44
C GLU A 132 -1.24 10.84 -1.82
N ASN A 133 -0.66 11.54 -2.80
CA ASN A 133 -1.18 11.55 -4.16
C ASN A 133 -1.01 10.20 -4.87
N TYR A 134 0.10 9.50 -4.64
CA TYR A 134 0.34 8.18 -5.19
C TYR A 134 -0.74 7.20 -4.71
N VAL A 135 -0.91 7.08 -3.39
CA VAL A 135 -1.91 6.20 -2.77
C VAL A 135 -3.32 6.53 -3.23
N ALA A 136 -3.69 7.82 -3.28
CA ALA A 136 -5.01 8.25 -3.73
C ALA A 136 -5.34 7.81 -5.16
N ASN A 137 -4.32 7.67 -6.02
CA ASN A 137 -4.49 7.26 -7.41
C ASN A 137 -4.36 5.74 -7.63
N THR A 138 -3.69 4.99 -6.73
CA THR A 138 -3.34 3.58 -6.98
C THR A 138 -4.01 2.59 -6.04
N ALA A 139 -4.31 2.95 -4.80
CA ALA A 139 -4.73 2.00 -3.76
C ALA A 139 -6.07 1.32 -4.12
N TYR A 140 -7.03 2.07 -4.64
CA TYR A 140 -8.34 1.53 -5.01
C TYR A 140 -8.26 0.54 -6.19
N GLU A 141 -7.44 0.86 -7.19
CA GLU A 141 -7.23 -0.01 -8.36
C GLU A 141 -6.56 -1.31 -7.93
N TRP A 142 -5.51 -1.22 -7.10
CA TRP A 142 -4.85 -2.38 -6.52
C TRP A 142 -5.84 -3.24 -5.71
N ALA A 143 -6.60 -2.63 -4.79
CA ALA A 143 -7.56 -3.34 -3.96
C ALA A 143 -8.63 -4.06 -4.81
N SER A 144 -9.13 -3.42 -5.85
CA SER A 144 -10.13 -4.00 -6.76
C SER A 144 -9.58 -5.19 -7.53
N LYS A 145 -8.34 -5.09 -8.03
CA LYS A 145 -7.66 -6.19 -8.70
C LYS A 145 -7.49 -7.39 -7.77
N ILE A 146 -6.96 -7.16 -6.58
CA ILE A 146 -6.70 -8.22 -5.58
C ILE A 146 -7.99 -8.89 -5.11
N LEU A 147 -9.06 -8.13 -4.90
CA LEU A 147 -10.36 -8.69 -4.53
C LEU A 147 -10.91 -9.60 -5.63
N ASN A 148 -10.82 -9.19 -6.89
CA ASN A 148 -11.27 -10.01 -8.01
C ASN A 148 -10.46 -11.32 -8.10
N GLU A 149 -9.13 -11.24 -7.99
CA GLU A 149 -8.25 -12.41 -7.95
C GLU A 149 -8.60 -13.36 -6.78
N ALA A 150 -8.96 -12.81 -5.61
CA ALA A 150 -9.41 -13.61 -4.48
C ALA A 150 -10.74 -14.32 -4.77
N ILE A 151 -11.74 -13.63 -5.32
CA ILE A 151 -13.05 -14.23 -5.67
C ILE A 151 -12.88 -15.34 -6.72
N GLU A 152 -12.03 -15.11 -7.73
CA GLU A 152 -11.71 -16.12 -8.76
C GLU A 152 -11.03 -17.34 -8.14
N ARG A 153 -10.08 -17.15 -7.22
CA ARG A 153 -9.39 -18.24 -6.51
C ARG A 153 -10.37 -19.17 -5.77
N PHE A 154 -11.44 -18.63 -5.18
CA PHE A 154 -12.46 -19.43 -4.50
C PHE A 154 -13.60 -19.92 -5.40
N SER A 155 -13.64 -19.45 -6.64
CA SER A 155 -14.58 -19.94 -7.67
C SER A 155 -14.20 -21.32 -8.19
N VAL A 156 -12.92 -21.70 -8.09
CA VAL A 156 -12.40 -23.03 -8.48
C VAL A 156 -12.36 -23.94 -7.26
N SER A 157 -13.51 -24.18 -6.64
CA SER A 157 -13.66 -25.28 -5.67
C SER A 157 -14.29 -26.46 -6.40
N VAL A 158 -13.43 -27.34 -6.92
CA VAL A 158 -13.79 -28.59 -7.60
C VAL A 158 -14.71 -29.44 -6.69
N GLU A 159 -15.70 -30.06 -7.34
CA GLU A 159 -16.62 -31.06 -6.82
C GLU A 159 -15.93 -32.14 -5.96
#